data_AF-A0A2Z7BDS5-F1
#
_entry.id   AF-A0A2Z7BDS5-F1
#
_cell.length_a   1.000
_cell.length_b   1.000
_cell.length_c   1.000
_cell.angle_alpha   90.00
_cell.angle_beta   90.00
_cell.angle_gamma   90.00
#
_symmetry.space_group_name_H-M   'P 1'
#
loop_
_entity.id
_entity.type
_entity.pdbx_description
1 polymer ?
#
loop_
_entity_poly.entity_id
_entity_poly.type
_entity_poly.pdbx_seq_one_letter_code
_entity_poly.pdbx_strand_id
1 'polypeptide(L)'
;MNALTKSGTWEMVHLPEGKRTVGCKWVFTVKLKQDGSLERYKARLVAKGFTQTYGIDYQETFAPVAKLNTVRILLSLADLDWPLYQMDVKNAFLNGDLQEEVFMDPPPGFEKQFGGKICRLKKSLYGLKQSPRAWFEKFSKSVKKQRYIQGKSDHTMFVKHTSEGKMAILIVYVDDIIITGNDEIEITRMKTVLLWNLR
;
A
#
# COMPACT_ATOMS: atom_id res chain seq x y z
N MET A 1 7.93 9.75 12.96
CA MET A 1 7.18 8.99 14.00
C MET A 1 5.67 9.22 13.93
N ASN A 2 5.17 10.45 13.86
CA ASN A 2 3.72 10.74 13.92
C ASN A 2 2.83 9.90 13.00
N ALA A 3 3.22 9.70 11.73
CA ALA A 3 2.46 8.83 10.82
C ALA A 3 2.39 7.37 11.31
N LEU A 4 3.50 6.83 11.80
CA LEU A 4 3.59 5.45 12.30
C LEU A 4 2.71 5.26 13.55
N THR A 5 2.73 6.25 14.46
CA THR A 5 1.89 6.27 15.65
C THR A 5 0.41 6.38 15.29
N LYS A 6 0.05 7.31 14.38
CA LYS A 6 -1.33 7.53 13.94
C LYS A 6 -1.93 6.30 13.26
N SER A 7 -1.15 5.59 12.45
CA SER A 7 -1.59 4.36 11.78
C SER A 7 -1.67 3.15 12.72
N GLY A 8 -1.27 3.30 14.00
CA GLY A 8 -1.22 2.18 14.95
C GLY A 8 -0.29 1.07 14.47
N THR A 9 0.86 1.44 13.88
CA THR A 9 1.72 0.52 13.11
C THR A 9 2.20 -0.66 13.95
N TRP A 10 2.42 -0.44 15.24
CA TRP A 10 2.88 -1.48 16.17
C TRP A 10 2.33 -1.25 17.58
N GLU A 11 2.44 -2.29 18.40
CA GLU A 11 2.37 -2.20 19.85
C GLU A 11 3.74 -2.46 20.48
N MET A 12 3.99 -1.86 21.66
CA MET A 12 5.24 -2.06 22.39
C MET A 12 5.08 -3.24 23.36
N VAL A 13 5.90 -4.28 23.18
CA VAL A 13 5.85 -5.52 23.98
C VAL A 13 7.25 -5.98 24.36
N HIS A 14 7.36 -6.80 25.40
CA HIS A 14 8.61 -7.54 25.63
C HIS A 14 8.74 -8.63 24.57
N LEU A 15 9.97 -8.87 24.10
CA LEU A 15 10.24 -9.93 23.13
C LEU A 15 9.88 -11.27 23.77
N PRO A 16 8.94 -12.05 23.19
CA PRO A 16 8.62 -13.36 23.72
C PRO A 16 9.80 -14.32 23.60
N GLU A 17 9.89 -15.29 24.50
CA GLU A 17 10.95 -16.29 24.49
C GLU A 17 10.97 -17.07 23.16
N GLY A 18 12.17 -17.30 22.63
CA GLY A 18 12.38 -18.02 21.36
C GLY A 18 12.03 -17.21 20.08
N LYS A 19 11.53 -15.98 20.19
CA LYS A 19 11.29 -15.09 19.04
C LYS A 19 12.53 -14.27 18.70
N ARG A 20 12.60 -13.83 17.45
CA ARG A 20 13.65 -12.93 16.95
C ARG A 20 13.03 -11.65 16.41
N THR A 21 13.82 -10.59 16.39
CA THR A 21 13.42 -9.31 15.81
C THR A 21 13.95 -9.15 14.40
N VAL A 22 13.20 -8.41 13.60
CA VAL A 22 13.63 -7.86 12.31
C VAL A 22 14.19 -6.47 12.57
N GLY A 23 15.42 -6.21 12.10
CA GLY A 23 15.99 -4.88 12.24
C GLY A 23 15.27 -3.85 11.37
N CYS A 24 15.49 -2.57 11.63
CA CYS A 24 14.97 -1.49 10.79
C CYS A 24 16.01 -0.38 10.57
N LYS A 25 15.72 0.53 9.64
CA LYS A 25 16.55 1.72 9.37
C LYS A 25 15.71 2.88 8.87
N TRP A 26 16.22 4.10 9.08
CA TRP A 26 15.67 5.29 8.43
C TRP A 26 16.24 5.45 7.02
N VAL A 27 15.35 5.70 6.06
CA VAL A 27 15.70 6.12 4.70
C VAL A 27 15.28 7.57 4.54
N PHE A 28 16.25 8.43 4.27
CA PHE A 28 16.05 9.86 4.08
C PHE A 28 16.04 10.19 2.58
N THR A 29 15.16 11.09 2.17
CA THR A 29 15.03 11.53 0.78
C THR A 29 14.75 13.03 0.78
N VAL A 30 15.54 13.78 0.02
CA VAL A 30 15.23 15.18 -0.30
C VAL A 30 14.29 15.18 -1.50
N LYS A 31 13.13 15.82 -1.35
CA LYS A 31 12.19 16.05 -2.45
C LYS A 31 12.35 17.47 -2.94
N LEU A 32 12.54 17.61 -4.25
CA LEU A 32 12.67 18.88 -4.94
C LEU A 32 11.41 19.11 -5.78
N LYS A 33 11.05 20.37 -5.96
CA LYS A 33 10.03 20.80 -6.91
C LYS A 33 10.55 20.71 -8.34
N GLN A 34 9.67 20.92 -9.32
CA GLN A 34 10.04 20.94 -10.75
C GLN A 34 11.09 22.00 -11.09
N ASP A 35 11.09 23.12 -10.37
CA ASP A 35 12.08 24.20 -10.51
C ASP A 35 13.42 23.90 -9.80
N GLY A 36 13.57 22.71 -9.20
CA GLY A 36 14.76 22.29 -8.46
C GLY A 36 14.84 22.82 -7.02
N SER A 37 13.91 23.67 -6.58
CA SER A 37 13.87 24.16 -5.20
C SER A 37 13.45 23.07 -4.22
N LEU A 38 13.83 23.21 -2.95
CA LEU A 38 13.46 22.26 -1.90
C LEU A 38 11.94 22.22 -1.70
N GLU A 39 11.34 21.04 -1.91
CA GLU A 39 9.93 20.79 -1.57
C GLU A 39 9.81 20.35 -0.11
N ARG A 40 10.54 19.31 0.29
CA ARG A 40 10.53 18.75 1.65
C ARG A 40 11.64 17.75 1.91
N TYR A 41 11.97 17.57 3.19
CA TYR A 41 12.72 16.41 3.67
C TYR A 41 11.76 15.28 4.05
N LYS A 42 12.00 14.07 3.52
CA LYS A 42 11.20 12.87 3.80
C LYS A 42 12.04 11.84 4.53
N ALA A 43 11.53 11.34 5.65
CA ALA A 43 12.09 10.19 6.36
C ALA A 43 11.09 9.03 6.31
N ARG A 44 11.56 7.83 6.00
CA ARG A 44 10.78 6.59 6.05
C ARG A 44 11.47 5.59 6.96
N LEU A 45 10.70 4.94 7.84
CA LEU A 45 11.18 3.77 8.55
C LEU A 45 11.00 2.55 7.64
N VAL A 46 12.06 1.80 7.43
CA VAL A 46 12.09 0.64 6.54
C VAL A 46 12.58 -0.56 7.34
N ALA A 47 11.80 -1.63 7.34
CA ALA A 47 12.20 -2.90 7.90
C ALA A 47 13.29 -3.54 7.03
N LYS A 48 14.26 -4.20 7.67
CA LYS A 48 15.32 -4.95 7.00
C LYS A 48 14.80 -6.33 6.61
N GLY A 49 13.80 -6.43 5.74
CA GLY A 49 13.15 -7.72 5.43
C GLY A 49 14.06 -8.78 4.81
N PHE A 50 15.28 -8.43 4.39
CA PHE A 50 16.30 -9.43 4.05
C PHE A 50 16.72 -10.29 5.25
N THR A 51 16.47 -9.85 6.49
CA THR A 51 16.67 -10.64 7.71
C THR A 51 15.46 -11.52 8.06
N GLN A 52 14.35 -11.44 7.31
CA GLN A 52 13.17 -12.27 7.55
C GLN A 52 13.36 -13.70 7.02
N THR A 53 12.90 -14.66 7.81
CA THR A 53 12.97 -16.10 7.55
C THR A 53 11.61 -16.65 7.14
N TYR A 54 11.57 -17.36 6.01
CA TYR A 54 10.37 -18.07 5.54
C TYR A 54 9.90 -19.10 6.58
N GLY A 55 8.59 -19.21 6.77
CA GLY A 55 7.98 -20.10 7.76
C GLY A 55 8.03 -19.58 9.21
N ILE A 56 8.75 -18.49 9.47
CA ILE A 56 8.80 -17.81 10.77
C ILE A 56 8.13 -16.45 10.67
N ASP A 57 8.69 -15.55 9.85
CA ASP A 57 8.25 -14.15 9.75
C ASP A 57 7.23 -13.91 8.62
N TYR A 58 7.15 -14.84 7.67
CA TYR A 58 6.22 -14.79 6.55
C TYR A 58 6.00 -16.19 5.96
N GLN A 59 4.84 -16.38 5.33
CA GLN A 59 4.52 -17.59 4.56
C GLN A 59 4.30 -17.27 3.08
N GLU A 60 3.67 -16.15 2.75
CA GLU A 60 3.39 -15.80 1.37
C GLU A 60 3.72 -14.31 1.09
N THR A 61 4.39 -14.04 -0.03
CA THR A 61 4.86 -12.69 -0.38
C THR A 61 4.30 -12.19 -1.70
N PHE A 62 3.58 -13.05 -2.43
CA PHE A 62 3.13 -12.73 -3.78
C PHE A 62 2.11 -11.60 -3.78
N ALA A 63 2.39 -10.56 -4.55
CA ALA A 63 1.46 -9.50 -4.89
C ALA A 63 1.42 -9.35 -6.41
N PRO A 64 0.23 -9.25 -7.02
CA PRO A 64 0.14 -9.07 -8.47
C PRO A 64 0.65 -7.68 -8.85
N VAL A 65 1.24 -7.60 -10.04
CA VAL A 65 1.74 -6.37 -10.65
C VAL A 65 0.94 -6.11 -11.92
N ALA A 66 0.55 -4.86 -12.15
CA ALA A 66 -0.26 -4.52 -13.32
C ALA A 66 0.49 -4.86 -14.60
N LYS A 67 -0.20 -5.52 -15.53
CA LYS A 67 0.40 -5.91 -16.80
C LYS A 67 0.44 -4.71 -17.72
N LEU A 68 1.60 -4.48 -18.34
CA LEU A 68 1.78 -3.37 -19.30
C LEU A 68 0.78 -3.43 -20.45
N ASN A 69 0.41 -4.62 -20.92
CA ASN A 69 -0.60 -4.76 -21.98
C ASN A 69 -1.97 -4.23 -21.52
N THR A 70 -2.38 -4.50 -20.27
CA THR A 70 -3.62 -3.97 -19.70
C THR A 70 -3.58 -2.45 -19.63
N VAL A 71 -2.47 -1.90 -19.11
CA VAL A 71 -2.29 -0.44 -18.99
C VAL A 71 -2.35 0.22 -20.37
N ARG A 72 -1.67 -0.34 -21.38
CA ARG A 72 -1.71 0.16 -22.76
C ARG A 72 -3.13 0.17 -23.34
N ILE A 73 -3.89 -0.92 -23.15
CA ILE A 73 -5.29 -0.98 -23.61
C ILE A 73 -6.12 0.12 -22.94
N LEU A 74 -5.97 0.34 -21.64
CA LEU A 74 -6.71 1.40 -20.95
C LEU A 74 -6.32 2.79 -21.45
N LEU A 75 -5.05 3.04 -21.73
CA LEU A 75 -4.61 4.30 -22.32
C LEU A 75 -5.21 4.51 -23.72
N SER A 76 -5.31 3.45 -24.54
CA SER A 76 -5.97 3.52 -25.84
C SER A 76 -7.48 3.75 -25.73
N LEU A 77 -8.14 3.24 -24.69
CA LEU A 77 -9.55 3.55 -24.41
C LEU A 77 -9.73 4.99 -23.91
N ALA A 78 -8.77 5.51 -23.13
CA ALA A 78 -8.75 6.90 -22.70
C ALA A 78 -8.64 7.89 -23.87
N ASP A 79 -7.96 7.49 -24.94
CA ASP A 79 -7.90 8.25 -26.20
C ASP A 79 -9.26 8.35 -26.92
N LEU A 80 -10.23 7.49 -26.57
CA LEU A 80 -11.60 7.48 -27.08
C LEU A 80 -12.58 8.21 -26.13
N ASP A 81 -12.20 9.38 -25.65
CA ASP A 81 -12.98 10.26 -24.74
C ASP A 81 -13.27 9.68 -23.34
N TRP A 82 -12.56 8.64 -22.90
CA TRP A 82 -12.66 8.21 -21.49
C TRP A 82 -11.70 9.03 -20.63
N PRO A 83 -12.18 9.66 -19.53
CA PRO A 83 -11.28 10.36 -18.62
C PRO A 83 -10.28 9.39 -17.99
N LEU A 84 -9.05 9.87 -17.81
CA LEU A 84 -7.97 9.13 -17.18
C LEU A 84 -7.50 9.88 -15.93
N TYR A 85 -7.60 9.22 -14.78
CA TYR A 85 -7.14 9.74 -13.51
C TYR A 85 -6.06 8.85 -12.92
N GLN A 86 -5.04 9.48 -12.34
CA GLN A 86 -4.05 8.82 -11.50
C GLN A 86 -4.20 9.31 -10.05
N MET A 87 -4.12 8.38 -9.09
CA MET A 87 -4.07 8.66 -7.66
C MET A 87 -2.86 7.99 -7.04
N ASP A 88 -2.10 8.74 -6.24
CA ASP A 88 -0.99 8.22 -5.42
C ASP A 88 -1.48 7.93 -4.00
N VAL A 89 -1.33 6.68 -3.53
CA VAL A 89 -1.66 6.30 -2.16
C VAL A 89 -0.50 6.60 -1.24
N LYS A 90 -0.70 7.61 -0.38
CA LYS A 90 0.30 7.95 0.63
C LYS A 90 0.47 6.81 1.62
N ASN A 91 1.72 6.37 1.78
CA ASN A 91 2.11 5.31 2.72
C ASN A 91 1.32 4.00 2.49
N ALA A 92 1.14 3.59 1.24
CA ALA A 92 0.31 2.44 0.88
C ALA A 92 0.55 1.19 1.77
N PHE A 93 1.81 0.83 2.02
CA PHE A 93 2.11 -0.32 2.88
C PHE A 93 1.67 -0.15 4.35
N LEU A 94 1.65 1.07 4.91
CA LEU A 94 1.12 1.28 6.27
C LEU A 94 -0.39 1.02 6.38
N ASN A 95 -1.11 1.00 5.25
CA ASN A 95 -2.53 0.64 5.22
C ASN A 95 -2.74 -0.88 5.20
N GLY A 96 -1.74 -1.66 4.82
CA GLY A 96 -1.78 -3.12 4.80
C GLY A 96 -1.83 -3.70 6.21
N ASP A 97 -2.81 -4.56 6.47
CA ASP A 97 -2.91 -5.29 7.74
C ASP A 97 -1.93 -6.48 7.71
N LEU A 98 -1.02 -6.54 8.69
CA LEU A 98 -0.07 -7.65 8.79
C LEU A 98 -0.75 -8.83 9.50
N GLN A 99 -0.80 -9.99 8.84
CA GLN A 99 -1.40 -11.20 9.43
C GLN A 99 -0.36 -11.99 10.23
N GLU A 100 0.89 -11.99 9.78
CA GLU A 100 1.96 -12.69 10.44
C GLU A 100 2.47 -11.91 11.66
N GLU A 101 2.95 -12.65 12.64
CA GLU A 101 3.56 -12.07 13.82
C GLU A 101 5.01 -11.70 13.52
N VAL A 102 5.25 -10.40 13.31
CA VAL A 102 6.59 -9.86 13.10
C VAL A 102 6.96 -8.94 14.25
N PHE A 103 8.07 -9.25 14.91
CA PHE A 103 8.72 -8.39 15.89
C PHE A 103 9.82 -7.59 15.21
N MET A 104 9.93 -6.31 15.53
CA MET A 104 10.91 -5.40 14.95
C MET A 104 11.64 -4.65 16.06
N ASP A 105 12.93 -4.40 15.85
CA ASP A 105 13.71 -3.56 16.76
C ASP A 105 13.10 -2.15 16.85
N PRO A 106 13.27 -1.46 18.00
CA PRO A 106 12.94 -0.05 18.10
C PRO A 106 13.55 0.76 16.95
N PRO A 107 12.83 1.76 16.41
CA PRO A 107 13.39 2.64 15.39
C PRO A 107 14.68 3.30 15.88
N PRO A 108 15.75 3.34 15.06
CA PRO A 108 17.01 3.95 15.47
C PRO A 108 16.83 5.39 15.95
N GLY A 109 17.40 5.73 17.11
CA GLY A 109 17.26 7.02 17.77
C GLY A 109 16.02 7.16 18.67
N PHE A 110 15.18 6.13 18.77
CA PHE A 110 14.00 6.11 19.65
C PHE A 110 14.08 5.05 20.76
N GLU A 111 15.20 4.33 20.89
CA GLU A 111 15.38 3.16 21.77
C GLU A 111 15.00 3.46 23.24
N LYS A 112 15.37 4.63 23.75
CA LYS A 112 15.04 5.05 25.12
C LYS A 112 13.53 5.09 25.39
N GLN A 113 12.72 5.43 24.39
CA GLN A 113 11.26 5.50 24.53
C GLN A 113 10.62 4.12 24.66
N PHE A 114 11.34 3.07 24.26
CA PHE A 114 10.85 1.70 24.31
C PHE A 114 11.18 1.01 25.64
N GLY A 115 12.14 1.52 26.44
CA GLY A 115 12.45 0.95 27.75
C GLY A 115 12.78 -0.55 27.71
N GLY A 116 13.48 -1.00 26.68
CA GLY A 116 13.81 -2.42 26.45
C GLY A 116 12.70 -3.26 25.80
N LYS A 117 11.53 -2.68 25.50
CA LYS A 117 10.50 -3.30 24.68
C LYS A 117 10.84 -3.22 23.19
N ILE A 118 10.15 -4.03 22.39
CA ILE A 118 10.27 -4.09 20.94
C ILE A 118 8.94 -3.74 20.28
N CYS A 119 8.94 -3.55 18.96
CA CYS A 119 7.73 -3.34 18.17
C CYS A 119 7.13 -4.68 17.76
N ARG A 120 5.89 -4.99 18.15
CA ARG A 120 5.09 -6.02 17.47
C ARG A 120 4.26 -5.34 16.39
N LEU A 121 4.57 -5.63 15.12
CA LEU A 121 3.95 -4.96 13.99
C LEU A 121 2.48 -5.41 13.81
N LYS A 122 1.58 -4.43 13.70
CA LYS A 122 0.15 -4.61 13.35
C LYS A 122 -0.12 -4.25 11.90
N LYS A 123 0.68 -3.33 11.34
CA LYS A 123 0.62 -2.89 9.94
C LYS A 123 1.90 -3.28 9.23
N SER A 124 1.79 -3.47 7.92
CA SER A 124 2.95 -3.75 7.10
C SER A 124 3.83 -2.50 6.94
N LEU A 125 5.13 -2.69 6.73
CA LEU A 125 6.12 -1.62 6.61
C LEU A 125 6.90 -1.78 5.31
N TYR A 126 7.39 -0.67 4.76
CA TYR A 126 8.35 -0.74 3.66
C TYR A 126 9.51 -1.65 4.05
N GLY A 127 9.91 -2.52 3.12
CA GLY A 127 11.04 -3.44 3.31
C GLY A 127 10.69 -4.80 3.90
N LEU A 128 9.49 -5.03 4.47
CA LEU A 128 9.05 -6.40 4.75
C LEU A 128 8.72 -7.12 3.43
N LYS A 129 8.97 -8.42 3.39
CA LYS A 129 8.75 -9.25 2.20
C LYS A 129 7.27 -9.37 1.80
N GLN A 130 6.36 -9.37 2.78
CA GLN A 130 4.91 -9.51 2.55
C GLN A 130 4.15 -8.19 2.41
N SER A 131 4.80 -7.03 2.56
CA SER A 131 4.11 -5.73 2.53
C SER A 131 3.33 -5.44 1.24
N PRO A 132 3.87 -5.72 0.04
CA PRO A 132 3.12 -5.52 -1.20
C PRO A 132 1.81 -6.32 -1.22
N ARG A 133 1.85 -7.55 -0.69
CA ARG A 133 0.69 -8.43 -0.62
C ARG A 133 -0.34 -7.90 0.38
N ALA A 134 0.09 -7.57 1.60
CA ALA A 134 -0.79 -7.05 2.64
C ALA A 134 -1.53 -5.78 2.18
N TRP A 135 -0.81 -4.90 1.48
CA TRP A 135 -1.40 -3.73 0.83
C TRP A 135 -2.41 -4.11 -0.26
N PHE A 136 -2.02 -4.95 -1.21
CA PHE A 136 -2.90 -5.35 -2.31
C PHE A 136 -4.18 -6.04 -1.80
N GLU A 137 -4.08 -6.91 -0.80
CA GLU A 137 -5.25 -7.54 -0.18
C GLU A 137 -6.18 -6.51 0.46
N LYS A 138 -5.64 -5.53 1.19
CA LYS A 138 -6.43 -4.45 1.79
C LYS A 138 -7.15 -3.64 0.72
N PHE A 139 -6.43 -3.25 -0.33
CA PHE A 139 -6.99 -2.51 -1.45
C PHE A 139 -8.09 -3.31 -2.15
N SER A 140 -7.80 -4.56 -2.52
CA SER A 140 -8.74 -5.46 -3.19
C SER A 140 -10.02 -5.68 -2.37
N LYS A 141 -9.90 -5.90 -1.05
CA LYS A 141 -11.05 -6.00 -0.14
C LYS A 141 -11.89 -4.70 -0.14
N SER A 142 -11.25 -3.54 -0.09
CA SER A 142 -11.94 -2.24 -0.12
C SER A 142 -12.66 -1.98 -1.44
N VAL A 143 -12.05 -2.31 -2.57
CA VAL A 143 -12.64 -2.13 -3.91
C VAL A 143 -13.77 -3.12 -4.17
N LYS A 144 -13.60 -4.40 -3.80
CA LYS A 144 -14.67 -5.41 -3.91
C LYS A 144 -15.90 -5.09 -3.07
N LYS A 145 -15.73 -4.46 -1.89
CA LYS A 145 -16.86 -3.95 -1.09
C LYS A 145 -17.69 -2.90 -1.84
N GLN A 146 -17.11 -2.20 -2.81
CA GLN A 146 -17.81 -1.24 -3.67
C GLN A 146 -18.45 -1.88 -4.90
N ARG A 147 -18.55 -3.22 -4.93
CA ARG A 147 -19.12 -4.05 -5.99
C ARG A 147 -18.32 -4.07 -7.30
N TYR A 148 -17.03 -3.77 -7.23
CA TYR A 148 -16.13 -4.00 -8.36
C TYR A 148 -15.75 -5.48 -8.45
N ILE A 149 -15.68 -5.98 -9.67
CA ILE A 149 -15.28 -7.34 -10.00
C ILE A 149 -13.81 -7.33 -10.42
N GLN A 150 -13.01 -8.20 -9.81
CA GLN A 150 -11.59 -8.33 -10.14
C GLN A 150 -11.41 -9.05 -11.47
N GLY A 151 -10.51 -8.53 -12.32
CA GLY A 151 -10.15 -9.12 -13.59
C GLY A 151 -9.51 -10.51 -13.44
N LYS A 152 -9.88 -11.44 -14.35
CA LYS A 152 -9.26 -12.76 -14.44
C LYS A 152 -7.92 -12.71 -15.16
N SER A 153 -7.83 -11.93 -16.24
CA SER A 153 -6.63 -11.80 -17.06
C SER A 153 -5.55 -10.93 -16.41
N ASP A 154 -5.97 -9.93 -15.65
CA ASP A 154 -5.10 -9.08 -14.83
C ASP A 154 -5.74 -8.89 -13.47
N HIS A 155 -5.11 -9.49 -12.45
CA HIS A 155 -5.63 -9.44 -11.08
C HIS A 155 -5.49 -8.06 -10.43
N THR A 156 -4.73 -7.13 -11.00
CA THR A 156 -4.67 -5.76 -10.50
C THR A 156 -5.80 -4.88 -11.03
N MET A 157 -6.53 -5.36 -12.03
CA MET A 157 -7.65 -4.66 -12.65
C MET A 157 -8.97 -4.98 -11.95
N PHE A 158 -9.80 -3.97 -11.77
CA PHE A 158 -11.12 -4.06 -11.18
C PHE A 158 -12.12 -3.30 -12.05
N VAL A 159 -13.25 -3.92 -12.35
CA VAL A 159 -14.26 -3.37 -13.27
C VAL A 159 -15.61 -3.36 -12.58
N LYS A 160 -16.37 -2.28 -12.76
CA LYS A 160 -17.77 -2.19 -12.34
C LYS A 160 -18.61 -1.70 -13.50
N HIS A 161 -19.62 -2.49 -13.85
CA HIS A 161 -20.67 -2.08 -14.78
C HIS A 161 -21.83 -1.47 -14.00
N THR A 162 -22.40 -0.39 -14.52
CA THR A 162 -23.60 0.24 -13.97
C THR A 162 -24.83 -0.20 -14.74
N SER A 163 -26.02 0.02 -14.16
CA SER A 163 -27.30 -0.38 -14.76
C SER A 163 -27.58 0.31 -16.09
N GLU A 164 -26.95 1.46 -16.35
CA GLU A 164 -27.04 2.22 -17.60
C GLU A 164 -26.12 1.70 -18.71
N GLY A 165 -25.43 0.58 -18.48
CA GLY A 165 -24.47 0.01 -19.44
C GLY A 165 -23.11 0.72 -19.47
N LYS A 166 -22.90 1.72 -18.59
CA LYS A 166 -21.60 2.37 -18.42
C LYS A 166 -20.69 1.54 -17.51
N MET A 167 -19.42 1.90 -17.44
CA MET A 167 -18.43 1.21 -16.63
C MET A 167 -17.36 2.13 -16.07
N ALA A 168 -16.83 1.72 -14.93
CA ALA A 168 -15.62 2.26 -14.32
C ALA A 168 -14.59 1.14 -14.17
N ILE A 169 -13.33 1.45 -14.45
CA ILE A 169 -12.17 0.56 -14.39
C ILE A 169 -11.13 1.16 -13.46
N LEU A 170 -10.58 0.34 -12.58
CA LEU A 170 -9.44 0.68 -11.74
C LEU A 170 -8.30 -0.31 -12.00
N ILE A 171 -7.08 0.19 -12.06
CA ILE A 171 -5.86 -0.61 -11.98
C ILE A 171 -5.03 -0.12 -10.81
N VAL A 172 -4.55 -1.03 -9.96
CA VAL A 172 -3.55 -0.71 -8.93
C VAL A 172 -2.17 -1.17 -9.38
N TYR A 173 -1.21 -0.25 -9.39
CA TYR A 173 0.18 -0.52 -9.67
C TYR A 173 1.04 -0.07 -8.48
N VAL A 174 1.31 -1.01 -7.57
CA VAL A 174 2.03 -0.73 -6.32
C VAL A 174 1.30 0.37 -5.51
N ASP A 175 1.83 1.59 -5.48
CA ASP A 175 1.29 2.72 -4.72
C ASP A 175 0.38 3.62 -5.58
N ASP A 176 0.39 3.43 -6.91
CA ASP A 176 -0.42 4.19 -7.88
C ASP A 176 -1.73 3.48 -8.21
N ILE A 177 -2.80 4.26 -8.42
CA ILE A 177 -4.08 3.78 -8.89
C ILE A 177 -4.47 4.57 -10.14
N ILE A 178 -4.71 3.86 -11.23
CA ILE A 178 -5.29 4.42 -12.46
C ILE A 178 -6.79 4.16 -12.43
N ILE A 179 -7.60 5.18 -12.74
CA ILE A 179 -9.05 5.09 -12.83
C ILE A 179 -9.51 5.68 -14.17
N THR A 180 -10.32 4.93 -14.91
CA THR A 180 -10.91 5.35 -16.18
C THR A 180 -12.29 4.70 -16.38
N GLY A 181 -13.01 5.06 -17.44
CA GLY A 181 -14.37 4.58 -17.69
C GLY A 181 -15.26 5.66 -18.29
N ASN A 182 -16.41 5.26 -18.84
CA ASN A 182 -17.44 6.17 -19.34
C ASN A 182 -18.52 6.52 -18.29
N ASP A 183 -18.31 6.16 -17.01
CA ASP A 183 -19.17 6.52 -15.89
C ASP A 183 -18.49 7.52 -14.95
N GLU A 184 -18.55 8.81 -15.29
CA GLU A 184 -17.90 9.87 -14.50
C GLU A 184 -18.43 9.99 -13.07
N ILE A 185 -19.72 9.68 -12.87
CA ILE A 185 -20.37 9.74 -11.55
C ILE A 185 -19.78 8.65 -10.65
N GLU A 186 -19.70 7.42 -11.14
CA GLU A 186 -19.09 6.31 -10.41
C GLU A 186 -17.59 6.53 -10.19
N ILE A 187 -16.85 7.08 -11.16
CA ILE A 187 -15.43 7.42 -11.02
C ILE A 187 -15.24 8.43 -9.87
N THR A 188 -16.03 9.52 -9.87
CA THR A 188 -15.94 10.57 -8.84
C THR A 188 -16.30 10.02 -7.46
N ARG A 189 -17.33 9.19 -7.38
CA ARG A 189 -17.72 8.48 -6.14
C ARG A 189 -16.57 7.59 -5.66
N MET A 190 -15.98 6.79 -6.55
CA MET A 190 -14.93 5.85 -6.19
C MET A 190 -13.64 6.55 -5.74
N LYS A 191 -13.24 7.64 -6.40
CA LYS A 191 -12.13 8.50 -5.96
C LYS A 191 -12.35 8.97 -4.52
N THR A 192 -13.55 9.42 -4.20
CA THR A 192 -13.91 9.86 -2.84
C THR A 192 -13.79 8.70 -1.84
N VAL A 193 -14.36 7.53 -2.16
CA VAL A 193 -14.26 6.34 -1.29
C VAL A 193 -12.80 5.94 -1.02
N LEU A 194 -11.94 5.97 -2.04
CA LEU A 194 -10.52 5.65 -1.88
C LEU A 194 -9.81 6.68 -0.99
N LEU A 195 -10.10 7.97 -1.14
CA LEU A 195 -9.54 9.03 -0.29
C LEU A 195 -9.94 8.94 1.18
N TRP A 196 -11.10 8.35 1.49
CA TRP A 196 -11.54 8.13 2.87
C TRP A 196 -10.96 6.85 3.48
N ASN A 197 -10.88 5.77 2.70
CA ASN A 197 -10.49 4.45 3.20
C ASN A 197 -8.97 4.22 3.26
N LEU A 198 -8.17 5.05 2.59
CA LEU A 198 -6.72 4.86 2.43
C LEU A 198 -5.88 6.00 3.06
N ARG A 199 -6.35 6.58 4.19
CA ARG A 199 -5.70 7.69 4.90
C ARG A 199 -4.60 7.27 5.86
#